data_AF-A0A6P0RT55-F1
#
_entry.id   AF-A0A6P0RT55-F1
#
_cell.length_a   1.000
_cell.length_b   1.000
_cell.length_c   1.000
_cell.angle_alpha   90.00
_cell.angle_beta   90.00
_cell.angle_gamma   90.00
#
_symmetry.space_group_name_H-M   'P 1'
#
loop_
_entity.id
_entity.type
_entity.pdbx_description
1 polymer ?
#
loop_
_entity_poly.entity_id
_entity_poly.type
_entity_poly.pdbx_seq_one_letter_code
_entity_poly.pdbx_strand_id
1 'polypeptide(L)' 'MIATPNEENIHSATDPNQCREMGRKYGWRLKTIRRTRDPTLKVNCVFYGQQTSFEDKRYD' A
#
# COMPACT_ATOMS: atom_id res chain seq x y z
N MET A 1 -16.38 -7.30 19.14
CA MET A 1 -16.02 -6.42 18.01
C MET A 1 -14.86 -7.08 17.28
N ILE A 2 -15.18 -7.96 16.33
CA ILE A 2 -14.17 -8.63 15.50
C ILE A 2 -13.72 -7.56 14.53
N ALA A 3 -12.44 -7.15 14.59
CA ALA A 3 -11.86 -6.32 13.54
C ALA A 3 -12.06 -7.10 12.23
N THR A 4 -13.03 -6.68 11.42
CA THR A 4 -13.13 -7.08 10.02
C THR A 4 -11.74 -6.92 9.41
N PRO A 5 -11.29 -7.81 8.51
CA PRO A 5 -10.00 -7.62 7.83
C PRO A 5 -10.05 -6.22 7.23
N ASN A 6 -9.37 -5.27 7.89
CA ASN A 6 -9.35 -3.90 7.46
C ASN A 6 -8.75 -3.98 6.07
N GLU A 7 -9.52 -3.60 5.06
CA GLU A 7 -9.05 -3.53 3.69
C GLU A 7 -7.87 -2.55 3.68
N GLU A 8 -6.67 -3.11 3.81
CA GLU A 8 -5.39 -2.42 3.85
C GLU A 8 -4.68 -2.79 2.57
N ASN A 9 -4.51 -1.81 1.69
CA ASN A 9 -3.75 -1.98 0.48
C ASN A 9 -2.29 -1.61 0.79
N ILE A 10 -1.42 -2.62 0.88
CA ILE A 10 -0.03 -2.51 1.28
C ILE A 10 0.86 -2.60 0.04
N HIS A 11 1.68 -1.57 -0.18
CA HIS A 11 2.67 -1.52 -1.23
C HIS A 11 4.04 -1.20 -0.66
N SER A 12 5.03 -2.00 -1.01
CA SER A 12 6.42 -1.73 -0.61
C SER A 12 7.04 -0.70 -1.56
N ALA A 13 7.78 0.27 -1.00
CA ALA A 13 8.46 1.32 -1.74
C ALA A 13 9.88 1.55 -1.20
N THR A 14 10.72 2.17 -2.01
CA THR A 14 12.13 2.44 -1.64
C THR A 14 12.27 3.69 -0.77
N ASP A 15 11.29 4.60 -0.82
CA ASP A 15 11.27 5.86 -0.06
C ASP A 15 9.86 6.23 0.43
N PRO A 16 9.70 6.80 1.64
CA PRO A 16 8.41 7.26 2.16
C PRO A 16 7.67 8.29 1.29
N ASN A 17 8.37 9.11 0.51
CA ASN A 17 7.72 10.09 -0.37
C ASN A 17 6.96 9.41 -1.51
N GLN A 18 7.43 8.26 -1.98
CA GLN A 18 6.74 7.48 -3.02
C GLN A 18 5.35 7.02 -2.54
N CYS A 19 5.17 6.77 -1.24
CA CYS A 19 3.84 6.45 -0.69
C CYS A 19 2.84 7.60 -0.90
N ARG A 20 3.30 8.86 -0.77
CA ARG A 20 2.44 10.04 -0.96
C ARG A 20 2.14 10.26 -2.43
N GLU A 21 3.12 10.08 -3.29
CA GLU A 21 2.95 10.17 -4.75
C GLU A 21 2.00 9.10 -5.28
N MET A 22 2.13 7.87 -4.80
CA MET A 22 1.25 6.76 -5.13
C MET A 22 -0.19 7.05 -4.69
N GLY A 23 -0.37 7.54 -3.46
CA GLY A 23 -1.68 7.98 -2.98
C GLY A 23 -2.31 9.07 -3.86
N ARG A 24 -1.52 10.07 -4.28
CA ARG A 24 -1.99 11.14 -5.19
C ARG A 24 -2.32 10.61 -6.58
N LYS A 25 -1.47 9.73 -7.13
CA LYS A 25 -1.59 9.19 -8.49
C LYS A 25 -2.81 8.30 -8.67
N TYR A 26 -3.09 7.44 -7.68
CA TYR A 26 -4.17 6.46 -7.73
C TYR A 26 -5.41 6.88 -6.93
N GLY A 27 -5.39 8.06 -6.31
CA GLY A 27 -6.47 8.52 -5.42
C GLY A 27 -6.59 7.70 -4.13
N TRP A 28 -5.53 6.96 -3.75
CA TRP A 28 -5.53 6.16 -2.52
C TRP A 28 -5.24 7.02 -1.29
N ARG A 29 -6.03 6.79 -0.24
CA ARG A 29 -5.82 7.46 1.04
C ARG A 29 -4.75 6.74 1.83
N LEU A 30 -3.60 7.39 2.01
CA LEU A 30 -2.50 6.86 2.82
C LEU A 30 -2.94 6.78 4.30
N LYS A 31 -2.89 5.57 4.87
CA LYS A 31 -3.19 5.30 6.28
C LYS A 31 -1.94 5.44 7.13
N THR A 32 -0.84 4.80 6.73
CA THR A 32 0.43 4.88 7.44
C THR A 32 1.60 4.44 6.54
N ILE A 33 2.82 4.78 6.94
CA ILE A 33 4.06 4.30 6.32
C ILE A 33 4.82 3.52 7.38
N ARG A 34 5.02 2.23 7.16
CA ARG A 34 5.78 1.35 8.06
C ARG A 34 7.18 1.15 7.51
N ARG A 35 8.22 1.33 8.31
CA ARG A 35 9.59 0.98 7.89
C ARG A 35 9.73 -0.54 7.85
N THR A 36 10.42 -1.05 6.84
CA THR A 36 10.78 -2.46 6.72
C THR A 36 12.24 -2.65 7.16
N ARG A 37 12.69 -3.90 7.22
CA ARG A 37 14.11 -4.25 7.40
C ARG A 37 14.81 -4.50 6.05
N ASP A 38 14.12 -4.29 4.94
CA ASP A 38 14.65 -4.54 3.61
C ASP A 38 15.56 -3.37 3.16
N PRO A 39 16.77 -3.64 2.66
CA PRO A 39 17.69 -2.58 2.23
C PRO A 39 17.22 -1.84 0.97
N THR A 40 16.41 -2.50 0.13
CA THR A 40 15.88 -1.99 -1.13
C THR A 40 14.51 -1.37 -0.91
N LEU A 41 13.55 -2.13 -0.39
CA LEU A 41 12.17 -1.72 -0.16
C LEU A 41 11.96 -1.26 1.27
N LYS A 42 12.55 -0.12 1.61
CA LYS A 42 12.69 0.39 2.98
C LYS A 42 11.38 0.71 3.70
N VAL A 43 10.28 0.87 2.97
CA VAL A 43 8.99 1.23 3.55
C VAL A 43 7.83 0.45 2.94
N ASN A 44 6.80 0.20 3.74
CA ASN A 44 5.49 -0.29 3.32
C ASN A 44 4.49 0.86 3.44
N CYS A 45 3.98 1.30 2.30
CA CYS A 45 2.88 2.23 2.15
C CYS A 45 1.58 1.49 2.42
N VAL A 46 0.89 1.83 3.51
CA VAL A 46 -0.41 1.24 3.86
C VAL A 46 -1.50 2.23 3.49
N PHE A 47 -2.39 1.86 2.59
CA PHE A 47 -3.53 2.65 2.16
C PHE A 47 -4.84 2.06 2.68
N TYR A 48 -5.88 2.89 2.75
CA TYR A 48 -7.25 2.43 2.94
C TYR A 48 -7.81 1.87 1.63
N GLY A 49 -8.44 0.71 1.68
CA GLY A 49 -9.11 0.07 0.55
C GLY A 49 -8.60 -1.34 0.28
N GLN A 50 -9.31 -2.09 -0.56
CA GLN A 50 -9.00 -3.49 -0.84
C GLN A 50 -7.62 -3.61 -1.52
N GLN A 51 -6.84 -4.61 -1.12
CA GLN A 51 -5.58 -4.94 -1.79
C GLN A 51 -5.90 -5.33 -3.23
N THR A 52 -5.41 -4.55 -4.18
CA THR A 52 -5.42 -4.95 -5.60
C THR A 52 -4.12 -5.69 -5.87
N SER A 53 -4.18 -6.98 -6.16
CA SER A 53 -3.03 -7.73 -6.65
C SER A 53 -2.83 -7.46 -8.14
N PHE A 54 -1.60 -7.62 -8.63
CA PHE A 54 -1.32 -7.48 -10.06
C PHE A 54 -2.05 -8.56 -10.90
N GLU A 55 -2.36 -9.70 -10.29
CA GLU A 55 -3.05 -10.81 -10.94
C GLU A 55 -4.56 -10.58 -11.12
N ASP A 56 -5.17 -9.70 -10.32
CA ASP A 56 -6.61 -9.37 -10.42
C ASP A 56 -6.98 -8.70 -11.75
N LYS A 57 -6.00 -8.19 -12.51
CA LYS A 57 -6.20 -7.58 -13.84
C LYS A 57 -5.72 -8.46 -15.00
N ARG A 58 -5.32 -9.71 -14.76
CA ARG A 58 -4.79 -10.60 -15.81
C ARG A 58 -5.90 -11.17 -16.72
N TYR A 59 -7.14 -11.16 -16.24
CA TYR A 59 -8.32 -11.64 -16.97
C TYR A 59 -9.37 -10.52 -17.04
N ASP A 60 -9.11 -9.50 -17.87
CA ASP A 60 -10.14 -8.60 -18.40
C ASP A 60 -9.95 -8.52 -19.92
#